data_AF-A0A7J3I8R4-F1
#
_entry.id   AF-A0A7J3I8R4-F1
#
_cell.length_a   1.000
_cell.length_b   1.000
_cell.length_c   1.000
_cell.angle_alpha   90.00
_cell.angle_beta   90.00
_cell.angle_gamma   90.00
#
_symmetry.space_group_name_H-M   'P 1'
#
loop_
_entity.id
_entity.type
_entity.pdbx_description
1 polymer ?
#
loop_
_entity_poly.entity_id
_entity_poly.type
_entity_poly.pdbx_seq_one_letter_code
_entity_poly.pdbx_strand_id
1 'polypeptide(L)'
;MNLLDIKGKVDKWISENVERRADEIYEMFVEFVKTIAPIADNRFRKVNKWNIELLDEAIDSICDYLNGNSTVIVLWDEIWDARVEGRSIGIDKIRMFFELINKVEKKVVRE
;
A
#
# COMPACT_ATOMS: atom_id res chain seq x y z
N MET A 1 2.43 -0.88 12.20
CA MET A 1 3.25 0.30 11.87
C MET A 1 2.31 1.49 11.65
N ASN A 2 2.73 2.76 11.81
CA ASN A 2 1.85 3.90 11.45
C ASN A 2 2.18 4.46 10.05
N LEU A 3 1.32 5.32 9.49
CA LEU A 3 1.48 5.84 8.14
C LEU A 3 2.76 6.67 7.95
N LEU A 4 3.20 7.41 8.98
CA LEU A 4 4.42 8.22 8.94
C LEU A 4 5.67 7.33 8.86
N ASP A 5 5.70 6.23 9.62
CA ASP A 5 6.79 5.25 9.59
C ASP A 5 6.91 4.59 8.21
N ILE A 6 5.77 4.21 7.62
CA ILE A 6 5.70 3.63 6.27
C ILE A 6 6.22 4.64 5.25
N LYS A 7 5.73 5.89 5.30
CA LYS A 7 6.17 6.98 4.43
C LYS A 7 7.68 7.19 4.50
N GLY A 8 8.24 7.29 5.70
CA GLY A 8 9.67 7.50 5.90
C GLY A 8 10.52 6.34 5.38
N LYS A 9 10.05 5.10 5.52
CA LYS A 9 10.76 3.93 4.96
C LYS A 9 10.73 3.90 3.43
N VAL A 10 9.58 4.22 2.82
CA VAL A 10 9.46 4.31 1.36
C VAL A 10 10.31 5.46 0.80
N ASP A 11 10.32 6.62 1.47
CA ASP A 11 11.16 7.76 1.08
C ASP A 11 12.66 7.44 1.14
N LYS A 12 13.08 6.70 2.17
CA LYS A 12 14.45 6.19 2.26
C LYS A 12 14.78 5.27 1.08
N TRP A 13 13.88 4.37 0.69
CA TRP A 13 14.10 3.52 -0.48
C TRP A 13 14.25 4.33 -1.77
N ILE A 14 13.47 5.40 -1.92
CA ILE A 14 13.58 6.32 -3.06
C ILE A 14 14.95 7.01 -3.06
N SER A 15 15.40 7.47 -1.90
CA SER A 15 16.69 8.16 -1.74
C SER A 15 17.89 7.26 -2.02
N GLU A 16 17.79 5.97 -1.69
CA GLU A 16 18.83 4.98 -2.01
C GLU A 16 18.88 4.65 -3.51
N ASN A 17 17.81 4.98 -4.27
CA ASN A 17 17.70 4.79 -5.72
C ASN A 17 18.02 3.36 -6.16
N VAL A 18 17.52 2.37 -5.42
CA VAL A 18 17.70 0.94 -5.68
C VAL A 18 16.36 0.23 -5.83
N GLU A 19 16.37 -0.84 -6.60
CA GLU A 19 15.27 -1.80 -6.64
C GLU A 19 15.16 -2.57 -5.31
N ARG A 20 13.98 -3.09 -5.02
CA ARG A 20 13.71 -3.88 -3.81
C ARG A 20 13.11 -5.21 -4.14
N ARG A 21 13.40 -6.22 -3.33
CA ARG A 21 12.70 -7.50 -3.43
C ARG A 21 11.21 -7.28 -3.22
N ALA A 22 10.38 -7.93 -4.05
CA ALA A 22 8.93 -7.81 -3.94
C ALA A 22 8.40 -8.18 -2.55
N ASP A 23 9.02 -9.14 -1.85
CA ASP A 23 8.65 -9.48 -0.46
C ASP A 23 8.74 -8.29 0.50
N GLU A 24 9.81 -7.48 0.41
CA GLU A 24 9.98 -6.30 1.27
C GLU A 24 8.91 -5.23 0.99
N ILE A 25 8.57 -5.04 -0.28
CA ILE A 25 7.54 -4.10 -0.69
C ILE A 25 6.16 -4.62 -0.29
N TYR A 26 5.90 -5.91 -0.46
CA TYR A 26 4.65 -6.57 -0.07
C TYR A 26 4.38 -6.38 1.42
N GLU A 27 5.35 -6.67 2.29
CA GLU A 27 5.18 -6.48 3.72
C GLU A 27 4.84 -5.03 4.08
N MET A 28 5.50 -4.06 3.41
CA MET A 28 5.23 -2.64 3.62
C MET A 28 3.85 -2.23 3.11
N PHE A 29 3.46 -2.74 1.96
CA PHE A 29 2.16 -2.45 1.35
C PHE A 29 1.02 -3.05 2.18
N VAL A 30 1.19 -4.26 2.72
CA VAL A 30 0.23 -4.87 3.65
C VAL A 30 0.08 -4.04 4.92
N GLU A 31 1.17 -3.53 5.51
CA GLU A 31 1.07 -2.64 6.67
C GLU A 31 0.37 -1.33 6.33
N PHE A 32 0.57 -0.79 5.12
CA PHE A 32 -0.19 0.34 4.61
C PHE A 32 -1.69 0.02 4.51
N VAL A 33 -2.06 -1.11 3.87
CA VAL A 33 -3.47 -1.54 3.75
C VAL A 33 -4.12 -1.69 5.13
N LYS A 34 -3.48 -2.39 6.08
CA LYS A 34 -4.00 -2.55 7.45
C LYS A 34 -4.18 -1.23 8.20
N THR A 35 -3.35 -0.24 7.89
CA THR A 35 -3.43 1.09 8.51
C THR A 35 -4.62 1.88 7.96
N ILE A 36 -4.87 1.78 6.65
CA ILE A 36 -5.84 2.65 5.95
C ILE A 36 -7.21 1.99 5.81
N ALA A 37 -7.29 0.69 5.61
CA ALA A 37 -8.54 -0.02 5.41
C ALA A 37 -9.57 0.22 6.54
N PRO A 38 -9.21 0.26 7.85
CA PRO A 38 -10.17 0.56 8.92
C PRO A 38 -10.67 2.01 8.98
N ILE A 39 -9.97 2.92 8.28
CA ILE A 39 -10.36 4.32 8.08
C ILE A 39 -11.31 4.41 6.88
N ALA A 40 -10.94 3.75 5.77
CA ALA A 40 -11.72 3.68 4.55
C ALA A 40 -13.07 2.95 4.74
N ASP A 41 -13.07 1.86 5.50
CA ASP A 41 -14.26 1.06 5.82
C ASP A 41 -14.18 0.47 7.23
N ASN A 42 -15.18 0.78 8.05
CA ASN A 42 -15.28 0.37 9.45
C ASN A 42 -15.30 -1.16 9.65
N ARG A 43 -15.66 -1.94 8.63
CA ARG A 43 -15.65 -3.42 8.69
C ARG A 43 -14.26 -3.96 9.02
N PHE A 44 -13.20 -3.29 8.56
CA PHE A 44 -11.83 -3.75 8.78
C PHE A 44 -11.29 -3.49 10.20
N ARG A 45 -11.97 -2.68 11.03
CA ARG A 45 -11.53 -2.36 12.40
C ARG A 45 -11.42 -3.57 13.34
N LYS A 46 -12.13 -4.66 13.03
CA LYS A 46 -12.20 -5.87 13.87
C LYS A 46 -11.49 -7.07 13.23
N VAL A 47 -10.72 -6.86 12.17
CA VAL A 47 -10.03 -7.94 11.45
C VAL A 47 -8.76 -8.33 12.20
N ASN A 48 -8.77 -9.54 12.76
CA ASN A 48 -7.63 -10.09 13.52
C ASN A 48 -6.66 -10.92 12.65
N LYS A 49 -7.12 -11.40 11.49
CA LYS A 49 -6.32 -12.20 10.56
C LYS A 49 -6.56 -11.70 9.15
N TRP A 50 -5.47 -11.44 8.43
CA TRP A 50 -5.47 -10.96 7.06
C TRP A 50 -5.01 -12.09 6.15
N ASN A 51 -5.92 -12.60 5.32
CA ASN A 51 -5.58 -13.47 4.18
C ASN A 51 -5.56 -12.62 2.91
N ILE A 52 -5.26 -13.25 1.77
CA ILE A 52 -5.14 -12.54 0.50
C ILE A 52 -6.48 -11.95 0.06
N GLU A 53 -7.58 -12.69 0.24
CA GLU A 53 -8.91 -12.25 -0.16
C GLU A 53 -9.36 -11.02 0.64
N LEU A 54 -9.08 -10.97 1.95
CA LEU A 54 -9.35 -9.78 2.77
C LEU A 54 -8.48 -8.58 2.38
N LEU A 55 -7.25 -8.82 1.89
CA LEU A 55 -6.40 -7.74 1.40
C LEU A 55 -6.95 -7.19 0.09
N ASP A 56 -7.43 -8.04 -0.82
CA ASP A 56 -8.09 -7.62 -2.07
C ASP A 56 -9.33 -6.76 -1.77
N GLU A 57 -10.23 -7.23 -0.90
CA GLU A 57 -11.42 -6.48 -0.48
C GLU A 57 -11.08 -5.13 0.17
N ALA A 58 -10.01 -5.09 0.97
CA ALA A 58 -9.54 -3.87 1.59
C ALA A 58 -8.96 -2.89 0.56
N ILE A 59 -8.30 -3.38 -0.47
CA ILE A 59 -7.74 -2.58 -1.55
C ILE A 59 -8.84 -1.95 -2.40
N ASP A 60 -9.89 -2.69 -2.71
CA ASP A 60 -11.10 -2.15 -3.34
C ASP A 60 -11.73 -1.05 -2.47
N SER A 61 -11.87 -1.29 -1.17
CA SER A 61 -12.41 -0.31 -0.24
C SER A 61 -11.54 0.96 -0.15
N ILE A 62 -10.22 0.82 -0.19
CA ILE A 62 -9.28 1.95 -0.25
C ILE A 62 -9.40 2.68 -1.60
N CYS A 63 -9.58 1.97 -2.72
CA CYS A 63 -9.79 2.56 -4.04
C CYS A 63 -11.03 3.44 -4.05
N ASP A 64 -12.16 2.92 -3.55
CA ASP A 64 -13.42 3.64 -3.40
C ASP A 64 -13.25 4.84 -2.47
N TYR A 65 -12.59 4.64 -1.32
CA TYR A 65 -12.24 5.73 -0.41
C TYR A 65 -11.37 6.78 -1.10
N LEU A 66 -10.56 6.46 -2.10
CA LEU A 66 -9.78 7.43 -2.88
C LEU A 66 -10.51 7.97 -4.12
N ASN A 67 -11.84 7.89 -4.14
CA ASN A 67 -12.73 8.30 -5.22
C ASN A 67 -12.46 7.52 -6.52
N GLY A 68 -12.28 6.20 -6.43
CA GLY A 68 -12.04 5.31 -7.56
C GLY A 68 -10.62 5.44 -8.14
N ASN A 69 -9.65 5.81 -7.33
CA ASN A 69 -8.26 5.93 -7.79
C ASN A 69 -7.63 4.54 -7.91
N SER A 70 -7.50 4.06 -9.15
CA SER A 70 -6.96 2.74 -9.46
C SER A 70 -5.47 2.54 -9.12
N THR A 71 -4.74 3.57 -8.70
CA THR A 71 -3.31 3.46 -8.36
C THR A 71 -3.06 2.41 -7.27
N VAL A 72 -3.96 2.29 -6.28
CA VAL A 72 -3.83 1.27 -5.23
C VAL A 72 -3.96 -0.15 -5.78
N ILE A 73 -4.90 -0.38 -6.71
CA ILE A 73 -5.11 -1.68 -7.38
C ILE A 73 -3.90 -2.01 -8.26
N VAL A 74 -3.48 -1.07 -9.11
CA VAL A 74 -2.34 -1.26 -10.01
C VAL A 74 -1.04 -1.54 -9.24
N LEU A 75 -0.83 -0.90 -8.09
CA LEU A 75 0.31 -1.21 -7.23
C LEU A 75 0.21 -2.60 -6.64
N TRP A 76 -0.98 -2.97 -6.15
CA TRP A 76 -1.21 -4.27 -5.55
C TRP A 76 -0.92 -5.42 -6.50
N ASP A 77 -1.51 -5.37 -7.70
CA ASP A 77 -1.34 -6.40 -8.73
C ASP A 77 0.14 -6.55 -9.09
N GLU A 78 0.84 -5.44 -9.33
CA GLU A 78 2.27 -5.45 -9.64
C GLU A 78 3.10 -6.06 -8.50
N ILE A 79 2.81 -5.70 -7.25
CA ILE A 79 3.53 -6.20 -6.08
C ILE A 79 3.29 -7.70 -5.92
N TRP A 80 2.05 -8.14 -6.08
CA TRP A 80 1.67 -9.53 -5.96
C TRP A 80 2.31 -10.39 -7.05
N ASP A 81 2.20 -9.98 -8.32
CA ASP A 81 2.81 -10.67 -9.45
C ASP A 81 4.32 -10.75 -9.28
N ALA A 82 4.96 -9.63 -8.93
CA ALA A 82 6.39 -9.59 -8.69
C ALA A 82 6.83 -10.54 -7.57
N ARG A 83 6.00 -10.70 -6.54
CA ARG A 83 6.26 -11.60 -5.41
C ARG A 83 6.11 -13.06 -5.81
N VAL A 84 5.06 -13.42 -6.55
CA VAL A 84 4.85 -14.79 -7.05
C VAL A 84 5.99 -15.19 -7.99
N GLU A 85 6.47 -14.27 -8.82
CA GLU A 85 7.57 -14.48 -9.76
C GLU A 85 8.97 -14.40 -9.12
N GLY A 86 9.07 -13.95 -7.86
CA GLY A 86 10.34 -13.79 -7.13
C GLY A 86 11.25 -12.70 -7.69
N ARG A 87 10.68 -11.67 -8.33
CA ARG A 87 11.42 -10.55 -8.94
C ARG A 87 11.48 -9.32 -8.02
N SER A 88 12.33 -8.39 -8.41
CA SER A 88 12.42 -7.09 -7.76
C SER A 88 11.40 -6.11 -8.34
N ILE A 89 11.05 -5.10 -7.54
CA ILE A 89 10.20 -3.98 -7.92
C ILE A 89 11.10 -2.76 -8.16
N GLY A 90 10.93 -2.18 -9.35
CA GLY A 90 11.66 -1.00 -9.79
C GLY A 90 11.30 0.26 -9.04
N ILE A 91 12.21 1.23 -9.06
CA ILE A 91 12.10 2.50 -8.34
C ILE A 91 10.84 3.30 -8.68
N ASP A 92 10.35 3.21 -9.92
CA ASP A 92 9.16 3.96 -10.36
C ASP A 92 7.89 3.48 -9.64
N LYS A 93 7.79 2.19 -9.36
CA LYS A 93 6.68 1.64 -8.56
C LYS A 93 6.79 2.03 -7.09
N ILE A 94 8.00 2.12 -6.56
CA ILE A 94 8.25 2.62 -5.20
C ILE A 94 7.84 4.10 -5.09
N ARG A 95 8.15 4.92 -6.10
CA ARG A 95 7.68 6.32 -6.19
C ARG A 95 6.15 6.40 -6.27
N MET A 96 5.53 5.56 -7.10
CA MET A 96 4.07 5.47 -7.18
C MET A 96 3.44 5.09 -5.83
N PHE A 97 4.06 4.20 -5.06
CA PHE A 97 3.63 3.89 -3.70
C PHE A 97 3.75 5.10 -2.76
N PHE A 98 4.84 5.86 -2.83
CA PHE A 98 4.99 7.10 -2.07
C PHE A 98 3.93 8.15 -2.42
N GLU A 99 3.60 8.31 -3.71
CA GLU A 99 2.53 9.20 -4.16
C GLU A 99 1.15 8.77 -3.62
N LEU A 100 0.87 7.47 -3.62
CA LEU A 100 -0.34 6.91 -3.02
C LEU A 100 -0.43 7.25 -1.52
N ILE A 101 0.66 7.06 -0.76
CA ILE A 101 0.72 7.40 0.66
C ILE A 101 0.41 8.89 0.87
N ASN A 102 1.04 9.78 0.10
CA ASN A 102 0.77 11.22 0.17
C ASN A 102 -0.68 11.58 -0.14
N LYS A 103 -1.31 10.85 -1.08
CA LYS A 103 -2.70 11.07 -1.46
C LYS A 103 -3.65 10.64 -0.34
N VAL A 104 -3.40 9.49 0.28
CA VAL A 104 -4.16 9.03 1.45
C VAL A 104 -4.01 10.00 2.61
N GLU A 105 -2.79 10.41 2.95
CA GLU A 105 -2.52 11.35 4.04
C GLU A 105 -3.30 12.66 3.86
N LYS A 106 -3.29 13.22 2.64
CA LYS A 106 -4.09 14.42 2.31
C LYS A 106 -5.59 14.21 2.48
N LYS A 107 -6.10 13.00 2.22
CA LYS A 107 -7.53 12.71 2.39
C LYS A 107 -7.89 12.55 3.86
N VAL A 108 -7.09 11.80 4.62
CA VAL A 108 -7.28 11.59 6.06
C VAL A 108 -7.24 12.89 6.85
N VAL A 109 -6.35 13.84 6.49
CA VAL A 109 -6.25 15.16 7.17
C VAL A 109 -7.47 16.07 6.89
N ARG A 110 -8.22 15.81 5.82
CA ARG A 110 -9.38 16.64 5.43
C ARG A 110 -10.70 16.17 6.06
N GLU A 111 -10.72 15.00 6.68
CA GLU A 111 -11.87 14.43 7.40
C GLU A 111 -11.74 14.67 8.91
#